data_AF-A0A346Y637-F1
#
_entry.id   AF-A0A346Y637-F1
#
_cell.length_a   1.000
_cell.length_b   1.000
_cell.length_c   1.000
_cell.angle_alpha   90.00
_cell.angle_beta   90.00
_cell.angle_gamma   90.00
#
_symmetry.space_group_name_H-M   'P 1'
#
loop_
_entity.id
_entity.type
_entity.pdbx_description
1 polymer ?
#
loop_
_entity_poly.entity_id
_entity_poly.type
_entity_poly.pdbx_seq_one_letter_code
_entity_poly.pdbx_strand_id
1 'polypeptide(L)'
;MKILVATAKGQGIRTSDYHFATEGEHVVFASECDRRESIDGRCGCKRGLAGTTSRKVTTTALVIDADIDRQDYIDGIVAAQAEAWADLIPTEELVEEAEEMLRIADCFPVGAVVEKRGTSIKMRDPRAVTATSA
;
A
#
# COMPACT_ATOMS: atom_id res chain seq x y z
N MET A 1 15.64 -2.81 -6.09
CA MET A 1 14.82 -3.82 -5.39
C MET A 1 13.35 -3.47 -5.53
N LYS A 2 12.46 -4.46 -5.50
CA LYS A 2 11.02 -4.21 -5.68
C LYS A 2 10.40 -3.64 -4.42
N ILE A 3 9.63 -2.56 -4.58
CA ILE A 3 8.85 -1.95 -3.49
C ILE A 3 7.46 -1.56 -3.97
N LEU A 4 6.55 -1.31 -3.02
CA LEU A 4 5.22 -0.80 -3.28
C LEU A 4 5.15 0.70 -3.01
N VAL A 5 4.65 1.45 -3.99
CA VAL A 5 4.40 2.89 -3.86
C VAL A 5 2.95 3.23 -4.19
N ALA A 6 2.39 4.25 -3.56
CA ALA A 6 1.04 4.71 -3.85
C ALA A 6 0.90 5.10 -5.32
N THR A 7 -0.22 4.74 -5.94
CA THR A 7 -0.49 5.18 -7.32
C THR A 7 -1.97 5.44 -7.58
N ALA A 8 -2.27 6.43 -8.43
CA ALA A 8 -3.57 6.69 -9.01
C ALA A 8 -3.88 5.75 -10.20
N LYS A 9 -2.90 5.00 -10.70
CA LYS A 9 -3.12 4.05 -11.79
C LYS A 9 -4.11 2.97 -11.40
N GLY A 10 -5.06 2.70 -12.29
CA GLY A 10 -6.11 1.71 -12.08
C GLY A 10 -7.21 2.15 -11.12
N GLN A 11 -7.18 3.37 -10.58
CA GLN A 11 -8.30 3.94 -9.83
C GLN A 11 -9.55 4.04 -10.71
N GLY A 12 -10.72 3.81 -10.12
CA GLY A 12 -12.00 3.86 -10.82
C GLY A 12 -12.38 2.57 -11.56
N ILE A 13 -11.46 1.62 -11.75
CA ILE A 13 -11.81 0.27 -12.23
C ILE A 13 -12.80 -0.40 -11.26
N ARG A 14 -12.63 -0.16 -9.95
CA ARG A 14 -13.67 -0.42 -8.96
C ARG A 14 -14.35 0.89 -8.60
N THR A 15 -15.66 0.87 -8.45
CA THR A 15 -16.43 2.04 -8.00
C THR A 15 -16.09 2.46 -6.56
N SER A 16 -15.50 1.55 -5.78
CA SER A 16 -15.09 1.75 -4.38
C SER A 16 -13.68 2.32 -4.22
N ASP A 17 -13.02 2.62 -5.33
CA ASP A 17 -11.65 3.12 -5.37
C ASP A 17 -11.51 4.55 -4.84
N TYR A 18 -10.34 4.82 -4.27
CA TYR A 18 -9.95 6.16 -3.86
C TYR A 18 -8.43 6.26 -3.78
N HIS A 19 -7.93 7.47 -4.00
CA HIS A 19 -6.52 7.81 -3.92
C HIS A 19 -6.36 9.18 -3.26
N PHE A 20 -6.10 9.18 -1.95
CA PHE A 20 -5.81 10.41 -1.19
C PHE A 20 -4.34 10.53 -0.81
N ALA A 21 -3.58 9.44 -0.91
CA ALA A 21 -2.14 9.39 -0.74
C ALA A 21 -1.41 10.24 -1.80
N THR A 22 -0.17 10.61 -1.52
CA THR A 22 0.72 11.24 -2.48
C THR A 22 1.23 10.20 -3.47
N GLU A 23 1.11 10.46 -4.78
CA GLU A 23 1.64 9.57 -5.83
C GLU A 23 3.13 9.27 -5.58
N GLY A 24 3.50 7.99 -5.63
CA GLY A 24 4.88 7.54 -5.54
C GLY A 24 5.43 7.41 -4.11
N GLU A 25 4.68 7.76 -3.06
CA GLU A 25 5.15 7.55 -1.68
C GLU A 25 5.08 6.06 -1.28
N HIS A 26 5.92 5.63 -0.33
CA HIS A 26 5.84 4.26 0.20
C HIS A 26 4.48 4.01 0.85
N VAL A 27 4.01 2.77 0.73
CA VAL A 27 2.76 2.36 1.38
C VAL A 27 2.97 1.21 2.35
N VAL A 28 2.12 1.21 3.37
CA VAL A 28 1.98 0.18 4.42
C VAL A 28 0.50 -0.19 4.56
N PHE A 29 0.17 -1.14 5.44
CA PHE A 29 -1.24 -1.47 5.65
C PHE A 29 -1.94 -0.33 6.39
N ALA A 30 -3.11 0.08 5.88
CA ALA A 30 -3.95 1.00 6.63
C ALA A 30 -4.58 0.29 7.84
N SER A 31 -4.69 0.98 8.97
CA SER A 31 -5.39 0.46 10.14
C SER A 31 -6.85 0.11 9.81
N GLU A 32 -7.29 -1.06 10.26
CA GLU A 32 -8.65 -1.55 10.03
C GLU A 32 -9.55 -1.31 11.24
N CYS A 33 -10.77 -0.81 10.99
CA CYS A 33 -11.79 -0.79 12.03
C CYS A 33 -12.39 -2.19 12.25
N ASP A 34 -12.93 -2.42 13.44
CA ASP A 34 -13.60 -3.66 13.83
C ASP A 34 -15.00 -3.87 13.18
N ARG A 35 -15.46 -2.91 12.37
CA ARG A 35 -16.77 -2.98 11.73
C ARG A 35 -16.85 -4.19 10.81
N ARG A 36 -17.91 -4.99 11.02
CA ARG A 36 -18.26 -6.13 10.17
C ARG A 36 -18.94 -5.67 8.88
N GLU A 37 -18.18 -4.98 8.03
CA GLU A 37 -18.59 -4.63 6.67
C GLU A 37 -17.89 -5.50 5.62
N SER A 38 -18.48 -5.58 4.42
CA SER A 38 -17.81 -6.12 3.23
C SER A 38 -16.56 -5.31 2.87
N ILE A 39 -15.65 -5.88 2.08
CA ILE A 39 -14.43 -5.19 1.62
C ILE A 39 -14.77 -3.86 0.89
N ASP A 40 -15.87 -3.85 0.14
CA ASP A 40 -16.40 -2.67 -0.57
C ASP A 40 -17.48 -1.92 0.24
N GLY A 41 -17.50 -2.14 1.55
CA GLY A 41 -18.38 -1.40 2.47
C GLY A 41 -18.06 0.09 2.50
N ARG A 42 -18.84 0.83 3.29
CA ARG A 42 -18.70 2.30 3.39
C ARG A 42 -17.33 2.68 3.91
N CYS A 43 -16.80 1.92 4.87
CA CYS A 43 -15.43 2.11 5.31
C CYS A 43 -14.43 1.57 4.27
N GLY A 44 -13.41 2.37 3.96
CA GLY A 44 -12.33 2.01 3.02
C GLY A 44 -11.25 1.08 3.60
N CYS A 45 -11.16 0.93 4.92
CA CYS A 45 -9.97 0.38 5.58
C CYS A 45 -9.56 -1.02 5.07
N LYS A 46 -10.51 -1.91 4.79
CA LYS A 46 -10.24 -3.29 4.31
C LYS A 46 -9.60 -3.37 2.93
N ARG A 47 -9.58 -2.26 2.18
CA ARG A 47 -8.95 -2.12 0.87
C ARG A 47 -7.90 -1.00 0.81
N GLY A 48 -7.56 -0.43 1.97
CA GLY A 48 -6.68 0.70 2.08
C GLY A 48 -5.22 0.33 2.28
N LEU A 49 -4.34 1.03 1.58
CA LEU A 49 -2.90 1.11 1.81
C LEU A 49 -2.60 2.55 2.24
N ALA A 50 -1.92 2.72 3.38
CA ALA A 50 -1.60 4.03 3.93
C ALA A 50 -0.24 4.50 3.40
N GLY A 51 -0.17 5.75 2.91
CA GLY A 51 1.07 6.39 2.53
C GLY A 51 1.86 6.83 3.76
N THR A 52 3.16 6.55 3.79
CA THR A 52 3.99 6.81 4.99
C THR A 52 4.30 8.29 5.22
N THR A 53 4.24 9.12 4.17
CA THR A 53 4.52 10.56 4.27
C THR A 53 3.24 11.37 4.46
N SER A 54 2.24 11.15 3.60
CA SER A 54 0.98 11.89 3.63
C SER A 54 0.04 11.44 4.73
N ARG A 55 0.22 10.21 5.24
CA ARG A 55 -0.69 9.51 6.17
C ARG A 55 -2.11 9.34 5.61
N LYS A 56 -2.28 9.51 4.30
CA LYS A 56 -3.55 9.32 3.59
C LYS A 56 -3.55 7.97 2.89
N VAL A 57 -4.73 7.51 2.51
CA VAL A 57 -4.95 6.14 2.07
C VAL A 57 -5.26 6.08 0.57
N THR A 58 -4.77 5.04 -0.09
CA THR A 58 -5.05 4.68 -1.49
C THR A 58 -5.56 3.25 -1.57
N THR A 59 -6.29 2.89 -2.62
CA THR A 59 -6.70 1.49 -2.89
C THR A 59 -5.74 0.73 -3.81
N THR A 60 -4.81 1.44 -4.46
CA THR A 60 -3.82 0.84 -5.37
C THR A 60 -2.39 1.27 -5.06
N ALA A 61 -1.47 0.34 -5.32
CA ALA A 61 -0.04 0.58 -5.30
C ALA A 61 0.62 0.07 -6.58
N LEU A 62 1.71 0.70 -6.98
CA LEU A 62 2.55 0.30 -8.10
C LEU A 62 3.78 -0.43 -7.56
N VAL A 63 4.13 -1.54 -8.19
CA VAL A 63 5.40 -2.22 -7.97
C VAL A 63 6.45 -1.52 -8.80
N ILE A 64 7.47 -0.94 -8.17
CA ILE A 64 8.59 -0.30 -8.85
C ILE A 64 9.89 -1.03 -8.54
N ASP A 65 10.89 -0.89 -9.42
CA ASP A 65 12.27 -1.23 -9.09
C ASP A 65 12.97 0.04 -8.60
N ALA A 66 13.35 0.05 -7.32
CA ALA A 66 13.97 1.19 -6.67
C ALA A 66 15.44 0.90 -6.35
N ASP A 67 16.31 1.86 -6.65
CA ASP A 67 17.73 1.82 -6.27
C ASP A 67 17.88 2.32 -4.82
N ILE A 68 17.48 1.48 -3.87
CA ILE A 68 17.52 1.74 -2.43
C ILE A 68 17.99 0.47 -1.72
N ASP A 69 18.82 0.62 -0.68
CA ASP A 69 19.24 -0.50 0.14
C ASP A 69 18.06 -1.05 0.96
N ARG A 70 18.11 -2.36 1.25
CA ARG A 70 17.07 -3.02 2.04
C ARG A 70 16.94 -2.39 3.43
N GLN A 71 18.06 -2.11 4.09
CA GLN A 71 18.05 -1.56 5.44
C GLN A 71 17.52 -0.13 5.43
N ASP A 72 17.95 0.70 4.47
CA ASP A 72 17.47 2.07 4.32
C ASP A 72 15.94 2.14 4.10
N TYR A 73 15.38 1.19 3.34
CA TYR A 73 13.93 1.07 3.18
C TYR A 73 13.24 0.75 4.51
N ILE A 74 13.72 -0.27 5.23
CA ILE A 74 13.13 -0.69 6.52
C ILE A 74 13.20 0.47 7.52
N ASP A 75 14.37 1.08 7.67
CA ASP A 75 14.59 2.20 8.60
C ASP A 75 13.69 3.38 8.24
N GLY A 76 13.49 3.66 6.94
CA GLY A 76 12.58 4.71 6.48
C GLY A 76 11.11 4.45 6.82
N ILE A 77 10.63 3.21 6.64
CA ILE A 77 9.26 2.84 7.03
C ILE A 77 9.09 2.91 8.55
N VAL A 78 10.02 2.32 9.31
CA VAL A 78 9.99 2.29 10.77
C VAL A 78 10.01 3.71 11.34
N ALA A 79 10.88 4.59 10.85
CA ALA A 79 10.93 5.97 11.30
C ALA A 79 9.62 6.72 11.04
N ALA A 80 9.04 6.57 9.84
CA ALA A 80 7.78 7.23 9.48
C ALA A 80 6.60 6.71 10.33
N GLN A 81 6.54 5.40 10.59
CA GLN A 81 5.48 4.80 11.38
C GLN A 81 5.64 5.09 12.88
N ALA A 82 6.87 5.08 13.41
CA ALA A 82 7.14 5.43 14.79
C ALA A 82 6.75 6.88 15.09
N GLU A 83 7.00 7.82 14.16
CA GLU A 83 6.54 9.21 14.31
C GLU A 83 5.02 9.32 14.51
N ALA A 84 4.26 8.40 13.90
CA ALA A 84 2.81 8.38 14.01
C ALA A 84 2.26 7.50 15.15
N TRP A 85 2.99 6.45 15.54
CA TRP A 85 2.44 5.33 16.33
C TRP A 85 3.37 4.79 17.44
N ALA A 86 4.48 5.46 17.77
CA ALA A 86 5.49 4.92 18.71
C ALA A 86 4.96 4.47 20.08
N ASP A 87 3.90 5.11 20.59
CA ASP A 87 3.31 4.75 21.90
C ASP A 87 2.34 3.55 21.82
N LEU A 88 1.99 3.11 20.61
CA LEU A 88 0.95 2.10 20.36
C LEU A 88 1.51 0.82 19.72
N ILE A 89 2.59 0.91 18.96
CA ILE A 89 3.15 -0.20 18.19
C ILE A 89 4.63 -0.34 18.51
N PRO A 90 5.09 -1.51 19.02
CA PRO A 90 6.50 -1.79 19.23
C PRO A 90 7.31 -1.68 17.94
N THR A 91 8.55 -1.23 18.02
CA THR A 91 9.46 -1.09 16.87
C THR A 91 9.61 -2.40 16.10
N GLU A 92 9.62 -3.54 16.79
CA GLU A 92 9.73 -4.86 16.17
C GLU A 92 8.56 -5.16 15.23
N GLU A 93 7.33 -4.78 15.60
CA GLU A 93 6.16 -4.94 14.74
C GLU A 93 6.21 -4.02 13.50
N LEU A 94 6.80 -2.83 13.63
CA LEU A 94 7.03 -1.93 12.50
C LEU A 94 8.06 -2.48 11.51
N VAL A 95 9.10 -3.14 12.04
CA VAL A 95 10.10 -3.85 11.22
C VAL A 95 9.42 -5.02 10.48
N GLU A 96 8.62 -5.83 11.18
CA GLU A 96 7.86 -6.93 10.57
C GLU A 96 6.92 -6.45 9.45
N GLU A 97 6.23 -5.32 9.64
CA GLU A 97 5.41 -4.70 8.60
C GLU A 97 6.25 -4.30 7.38
N ALA A 98 7.38 -3.60 7.59
CA ALA A 98 8.26 -3.20 6.50
C ALA A 98 8.79 -4.40 5.69
N GLU A 99 9.18 -5.49 6.38
CA GLU A 99 9.62 -6.71 5.74
C GLU A 99 8.49 -7.43 4.99
N GLU A 100 7.27 -7.44 5.53
CA GLU A 100 6.08 -7.95 4.84
C GLU A 100 5.82 -7.18 3.54
N MET A 101 5.92 -5.85 3.55
CA MET A 101 5.74 -5.04 2.35
C MET A 101 6.75 -5.38 1.25
N LEU A 102 8.02 -5.65 1.61
CA LEU A 102 9.03 -6.14 0.67
C LEU A 102 8.68 -7.53 0.12
N ARG A 103 8.32 -8.48 1.00
CA ARG A 103 7.92 -9.84 0.59
C ARG A 103 6.74 -9.83 -0.36
N ILE A 104 5.76 -8.95 -0.12
CA ILE A 104 4.62 -8.75 -1.01
C ILE A 104 5.07 -8.20 -2.36
N ALA A 105 5.91 -7.14 -2.38
CA ALA A 105 6.40 -6.55 -3.62
C ALA A 105 7.10 -7.58 -4.53
N ASP A 106 7.88 -8.48 -3.93
CA ASP A 106 8.61 -9.53 -4.64
C ASP A 106 7.71 -10.54 -5.37
N CYS A 107 6.47 -10.73 -4.88
CA CYS A 107 5.49 -11.62 -5.49
C CYS A 107 4.94 -11.11 -6.84
N PHE A 108 5.23 -9.87 -7.23
CA PHE A 108 4.68 -9.23 -8.44
C PHE A 108 5.80 -8.74 -9.37
N PRO A 109 5.55 -8.65 -10.69
CA PRO A 109 6.49 -8.03 -11.62
C PRO A 109 6.52 -6.51 -11.46
N VAL A 110 7.67 -5.91 -11.76
CA VAL A 110 7.82 -4.45 -11.84
C VAL A 110 6.82 -3.88 -12.85
N GLY A 111 6.19 -2.77 -12.51
CA GLY A 111 5.12 -2.14 -13.29
C GLY A 111 3.72 -2.68 -13.00
N ALA A 112 3.58 -3.73 -12.19
CA ALA A 112 2.26 -4.22 -11.78
C ALA A 112 1.56 -3.21 -10.87
N VAL A 113 0.28 -2.96 -11.14
CA VAL A 113 -0.61 -2.29 -10.19
C VAL A 113 -1.28 -3.35 -9.34
N VAL A 114 -1.18 -3.22 -8.02
CA VAL A 114 -1.76 -4.14 -7.04
C VAL A 114 -2.84 -3.44 -6.21
N GLU A 115 -3.74 -4.24 -5.65
CA GLU A 115 -4.79 -3.79 -4.73
C GLU A 115 -4.84 -4.66 -3.48
N LYS A 116 -5.23 -4.06 -2.36
CA LYS A 116 -5.57 -4.78 -1.13
C LYS A 116 -7.05 -5.14 -1.13
N ARG A 117 -7.35 -6.39 -0.80
CA ARG A 117 -8.70 -6.94 -0.70
C ARG A 117 -8.79 -7.79 0.57
N GLY A 118 -9.20 -7.16 1.67
CA GLY A 118 -9.16 -7.79 3.00
C GLY A 118 -7.71 -8.11 3.36
N THR A 119 -7.42 -9.38 3.63
CA THR A 119 -6.09 -9.90 3.97
C THR A 119 -5.26 -10.33 2.76
N SER A 120 -5.71 -10.04 1.54
CA SER A 120 -5.01 -10.45 0.31
C SER A 120 -4.57 -9.26 -0.53
N ILE A 121 -3.36 -9.34 -1.09
CA ILE A 121 -2.90 -8.45 -2.16
C ILE A 121 -3.00 -9.17 -3.49
N LYS A 122 -3.54 -8.50 -4.50
CA LYS A 122 -3.72 -9.07 -5.85
C LYS A 122 -3.36 -8.05 -6.90
N MET A 123 -2.92 -8.53 -8.07
CA MET A 123 -2.71 -7.69 -9.24
C MET A 123 -4.06 -7.23 -9.81
N ARG A 124 -4.15 -5.96 -10.22
CA ARG A 124 -5.25 -5.47 -11.05
C ARG A 124 -5.12 -5.99 -12.47
N ASP A 125 -6.24 -6.21 -13.14
CA ASP A 125 -6.24 -6.60 -14.56
C ASP A 125 -5.44 -5.55 -15.36
N PRO A 126 -4.27 -5.92 -15.93
CA PRO A 126 -3.43 -4.97 -16.63
C PRO A 126 -4.14 -4.31 -17.81
N ARG A 127 -5.07 -5.01 -18.47
CA ARG A 127 -5.84 -4.49 -19.60
C ARG A 127 -6.75 -3.36 -19.18
N ALA A 128 -7.39 -3.50 -18.01
CA ALA A 128 -8.25 -2.47 -17.44
C ALA A 128 -7.44 -1.26 -16.96
N VAL A 129 -6.25 -1.48 -16.41
CA VAL A 129 -5.33 -0.39 -16.01
C VAL A 129 -4.89 0.43 -17.22
N THR A 130 -4.50 -0.22 -18.33
CA THR A 130 -4.13 0.49 -19.56
C THR A 130 -5.29 1.30 -20.13
N ALA A 131 -6.51 0.76 -20.12
CA ALA A 131 -7.69 1.44 -20.65
C ALA A 131 -8.10 2.70 -19.85
N THR A 132 -7.70 2.82 -18.59
CA THR A 132 -8.03 3.94 -17.70
C THR A 132 -6.90 4.96 -17.55
N SER A 133 -5.72 4.67 -18.11
CA SER A 133 -4.52 5.54 -18.02
C SER A 133 -4.32 6.45 -19.26
N ALA A 134 -5.31 6.50 -20.16
CA ALA A 134 -5.35 7.35 -21.35
C ALA A 134 -6.31 8.53 -21.13
#